data_AF-A0A958NXF2-F1
#
_entry.id   AF-A0A958NXF2-F1
#
_cell.length_a   1.000
_cell.length_b   1.000
_cell.length_c   1.000
_cell.angle_alpha   90.00
_cell.angle_beta   90.00
_cell.angle_gamma   90.00
#
_symmetry.space_group_name_H-M   'P 1'
#
loop_
_entity.id
_entity.type
_entity.pdbx_description
1 polymer ?
#
loop_
_entity_poly.entity_id
_entity_poly.type
_entity_poly.pdbx_seq_one_letter_code
_entity_poly.pdbx_strand_id
1 'polypeptide(L)'
;MIDLNALAKSRAQATGEFEGEWLKVLEWSSQTEVGNCLTDGEFTRLISFSDTISIYKTAFEYFEDHRQNGEQPPALDLLIEHVDPSRFHLGDWLGAVEAMHGWLKKNKDSATFKRILGYKQCCEMSLKSVPEGELSKTVVEMLESHGLEKF
;
A
#
# COMPACT_ATOMS: atom_id res chain seq x y z
N MET A 1 19.47 -6.13 11.81
CA MET A 1 18.50 -7.16 12.20
C MET A 1 17.41 -6.44 12.94
N ILE A 2 16.27 -6.34 12.29
CA ILE A 2 15.10 -5.62 12.75
C ILE A 2 14.50 -6.29 13.99
N ASP A 3 14.09 -5.49 14.99
CA ASP A 3 13.40 -5.98 16.18
C ASP A 3 11.88 -5.96 15.92
N LEU A 4 11.34 -7.10 15.47
CA LEU A 4 9.93 -7.24 15.15
C LEU A 4 9.02 -7.08 16.38
N ASN A 5 9.50 -7.42 17.57
CA ASN A 5 8.71 -7.25 18.81
C ASN A 5 8.56 -5.77 19.15
N ALA A 6 9.67 -5.01 19.06
CA ALA A 6 9.63 -3.57 19.27
C ALA A 6 8.70 -2.87 18.25
N LEU A 7 8.74 -3.29 16.98
CA LEU A 7 7.86 -2.74 15.94
C LEU A 7 6.39 -3.11 16.18
N ALA A 8 6.09 -4.38 16.48
CA ALA A 8 4.74 -4.83 16.76
C ALA A 8 4.10 -4.05 17.93
N LYS A 9 4.86 -3.89 19.02
CA LYS A 9 4.44 -3.12 20.20
C LYS A 9 4.20 -1.65 19.85
N SER A 10 5.12 -1.04 19.12
CA SER A 10 5.00 0.36 18.68
C SER A 10 3.75 0.58 17.83
N ARG A 11 3.49 -0.31 16.86
CA ARG A 11 2.29 -0.22 16.00
C ARG A 11 1.00 -0.50 16.74
N ALA A 12 0.97 -1.48 17.64
CA ALA A 12 -0.20 -1.75 18.46
C ALA A 12 -0.60 -0.51 19.30
N GLN A 13 0.38 0.19 19.86
CA GLN A 13 0.15 1.44 20.59
C GLN A 13 -0.37 2.56 19.69
N ALA A 14 0.17 2.70 18.47
CA ALA A 14 -0.21 3.76 17.55
C ALA A 14 -1.60 3.54 16.92
N THR A 15 -1.96 2.29 16.62
CA THR A 15 -3.17 1.93 15.86
C THR A 15 -4.33 1.47 16.74
N GLY A 16 -4.06 1.09 17.99
CA GLY A 16 -5.05 0.46 18.88
C GLY A 16 -5.33 -1.01 18.56
N GLU A 17 -4.64 -1.60 17.57
CA GLU A 17 -4.76 -3.02 17.23
C GLU A 17 -3.93 -3.91 18.16
N PHE A 18 -4.20 -5.23 18.14
CA PHE A 18 -3.55 -6.16 19.05
C PHE A 18 -2.08 -6.41 18.67
N GLU A 19 -1.16 -6.27 19.64
CA GLU A 19 0.28 -6.51 19.47
C GLU A 19 0.57 -7.90 18.90
N GLY A 20 -0.12 -8.94 19.37
CA GLY A 20 0.09 -10.30 18.86
C GLY A 20 -0.37 -10.48 17.40
N GLU A 21 -1.32 -9.69 16.90
CA GLU A 21 -1.71 -9.73 15.49
C GLU A 21 -0.70 -8.97 14.62
N TRP A 22 -0.18 -7.85 15.12
CA TRP A 22 0.95 -7.16 14.50
C TRP A 22 2.18 -8.06 14.42
N LEU A 23 2.55 -8.74 15.51
CA LEU A 23 3.72 -9.63 15.51
C LEU A 23 3.56 -10.75 14.47
N LYS A 24 2.41 -11.43 14.43
CA LYS A 24 2.14 -12.49 13.44
C LYS A 24 2.31 -12.00 12.00
N VAL A 25 1.79 -10.82 11.67
CA VAL A 25 1.90 -10.31 10.29
C VAL A 25 3.33 -9.88 9.95
N LEU A 26 4.06 -9.32 10.91
CA LEU A 26 5.47 -8.96 10.73
C LEU A 26 6.37 -10.19 10.58
N GLU A 27 6.13 -11.23 11.37
CA GLU A 27 6.83 -12.51 11.23
C GLU A 27 6.54 -13.14 9.87
N TRP A 28 5.26 -13.24 9.48
CA TRP A 28 4.88 -13.75 8.16
C TRP A 28 5.58 -13.01 7.03
N SER A 29 5.45 -11.68 6.97
CA SER A 29 6.02 -10.84 5.92
C SER A 29 7.55 -10.93 5.86
N SER A 30 8.24 -11.04 7.00
CA SER A 30 9.70 -11.19 7.06
C SER A 30 10.22 -12.50 6.43
N GLN A 31 9.37 -13.53 6.34
CA GLN A 31 9.72 -14.84 5.79
C GLN A 31 9.42 -14.98 4.29
N THR A 32 8.77 -13.97 3.70
CA THR A 32 8.41 -13.97 2.28
C THR A 32 9.58 -13.57 1.38
N GLU A 33 9.43 -13.75 0.08
CA GLU A 33 10.44 -13.35 -0.88
C GLU A 33 10.59 -11.83 -0.99
N VAL A 34 9.50 -11.06 -0.93
CA VAL A 34 9.52 -9.60 -0.86
C VAL A 34 10.17 -9.15 0.44
N GLY A 35 9.83 -9.78 1.57
CA GLY A 35 10.41 -9.45 2.87
C GLY A 35 11.94 -9.56 2.88
N ASN A 36 12.48 -10.58 2.21
CA ASN A 36 13.92 -10.78 2.07
C ASN A 36 14.61 -9.78 1.10
N CYS A 37 13.83 -9.06 0.29
CA CYS A 37 14.35 -8.06 -0.64
C CYS A 37 14.25 -6.62 -0.12
N LEU A 38 13.47 -6.38 0.93
CA LEU A 38 13.41 -5.08 1.58
C LEU A 38 14.57 -4.95 2.57
N THR A 39 15.24 -3.81 2.55
CA THR A 39 16.16 -3.42 3.62
C THR A 39 15.41 -3.21 4.94
N ASP A 40 16.09 -3.33 6.07
CA ASP A 40 15.52 -3.04 7.40
C ASP A 40 14.83 -1.66 7.44
N GLY A 41 15.37 -0.67 6.72
CA GLY A 41 14.81 0.69 6.63
C GLY A 41 13.51 0.77 5.80
N GLU A 42 13.48 0.14 4.64
CA GLU A 42 12.29 0.05 3.78
C GLU A 42 11.14 -0.69 4.46
N PHE A 43 11.46 -1.82 5.09
CA PHE A 43 10.51 -2.61 5.85
C PHE A 43 9.92 -1.80 7.01
N THR A 44 10.77 -1.11 7.77
CA THR A 44 10.35 -0.21 8.86
C THR A 44 9.48 0.94 8.34
N ARG A 45 9.83 1.52 7.19
CA ARG A 45 9.08 2.62 6.56
C ARG A 45 7.67 2.13 6.21
N LEU A 46 7.55 1.00 5.50
CA LEU A 46 6.25 0.43 5.12
C LEU A 46 5.34 0.19 6.33
N ILE A 47 5.89 -0.37 7.42
CA ILE A 47 5.14 -0.60 8.67
C ILE A 47 4.70 0.72 9.31
N SER A 48 5.58 1.71 9.36
CA SER A 48 5.33 2.98 10.04
C SER A 48 4.21 3.79 9.41
N PHE A 49 4.02 3.66 8.09
CA PHE A 49 2.98 4.34 7.33
C PHE A 49 1.70 3.51 7.13
N SER A 50 1.66 2.28 7.64
CA SER A 50 0.46 1.43 7.56
C SER A 50 -0.45 1.65 8.77
N ASP A 51 -1.53 2.41 8.60
CA ASP A 51 -2.43 2.78 9.70
C ASP A 51 -3.20 1.61 10.31
N THR A 52 -3.28 0.47 9.61
CA THR A 52 -3.87 -0.76 10.12
C THR A 52 -3.08 -1.99 9.65
N ILE A 53 -3.28 -3.12 10.33
CA ILE A 53 -2.80 -4.43 9.87
C ILE A 53 -3.34 -4.74 8.47
N SER A 54 -4.59 -4.36 8.16
CA SER A 54 -5.21 -4.61 6.86
C SER A 54 -4.49 -3.87 5.73
N ILE A 55 -4.18 -2.58 5.95
CA ILE A 55 -3.42 -1.76 5.00
C ILE A 55 -2.03 -2.38 4.78
N TYR A 56 -1.35 -2.75 5.86
CA TYR A 56 -0.03 -3.39 5.76
C TYR A 56 -0.08 -4.68 4.97
N LYS A 57 -0.99 -5.60 5.32
CA LYS A 57 -1.19 -6.87 4.62
C LYS A 57 -1.48 -6.65 3.15
N THR A 58 -2.40 -5.75 2.83
CA THR A 58 -2.79 -5.48 1.46
C THR A 58 -1.62 -4.93 0.65
N ALA A 59 -0.88 -3.96 1.17
CA ALA A 59 0.30 -3.43 0.50
C ALA A 59 1.36 -4.52 0.28
N PHE A 60 1.55 -5.39 1.27
CA PHE A 60 2.53 -6.46 1.20
C PHE A 60 2.15 -7.58 0.23
N GLU A 61 0.91 -8.09 0.30
CA GLU A 61 0.34 -9.02 -0.68
C GLU A 61 0.45 -8.46 -2.09
N TYR A 62 0.18 -7.17 -2.22
CA TYR A 62 0.26 -6.47 -3.48
C TYR A 62 1.69 -6.44 -4.02
N PHE A 63 2.70 -6.14 -3.20
CA PHE A 63 4.10 -6.20 -3.63
C PHE A 63 4.54 -7.62 -4.01
N GLU A 64 4.04 -8.64 -3.32
CA GLU A 64 4.28 -10.05 -3.65
C GLU A 64 3.71 -10.42 -5.02
N ASP A 65 2.44 -10.08 -5.28
CA ASP A 65 1.77 -10.36 -6.56
C ASP A 65 2.53 -9.71 -7.74
N HIS A 66 2.99 -8.47 -7.57
CA HIS A 66 3.69 -7.75 -8.64
C HIS A 66 5.11 -8.25 -8.89
N ARG A 67 5.83 -8.64 -7.84
CA ARG A 67 7.13 -9.28 -7.96
C ARG A 67 7.02 -10.61 -8.72
N GLN A 68 6.05 -11.45 -8.39
CA GLN A 68 5.85 -12.75 -9.06
C GLN A 68 5.56 -12.59 -10.56
N ASN A 69 5.03 -11.43 -10.97
CA ASN A 69 4.79 -11.08 -12.37
C ASN A 69 6.01 -10.46 -13.08
N GLY A 70 7.18 -10.41 -12.42
CA GLY A 70 8.44 -9.94 -13.02
C GLY A 70 8.60 -8.42 -13.10
N GLU A 71 7.78 -7.65 -12.38
CA GLU A 71 7.91 -6.20 -12.33
C GLU A 71 9.09 -5.81 -11.41
N GLN A 72 10.12 -5.16 -11.98
CA GLN A 72 11.20 -4.45 -11.27
C GLN A 72 11.17 -2.96 -11.67
N PRO A 73 11.51 -1.98 -10.81
CA PRO A 73 12.16 -2.03 -9.48
C PRO A 73 11.27 -2.62 -8.36
N PRO A 74 11.78 -2.85 -7.12
CA PRO A 74 10.91 -3.25 -6.02
C PRO A 74 9.76 -2.26 -5.92
N ALA A 75 8.52 -2.77 -5.93
CA ALA A 75 7.30 -1.97 -5.98
C ALA A 75 7.23 -0.86 -4.90
N LEU A 76 8.02 -0.95 -3.83
CA LEU A 76 8.17 0.12 -2.86
C LEU A 76 8.87 1.36 -3.42
N ASP A 77 9.93 1.23 -4.22
CA ASP A 77 10.64 2.38 -4.81
C ASP A 77 9.72 3.13 -5.77
N LEU A 78 9.04 2.39 -6.64
CA LEU A 78 8.02 2.95 -7.54
C LEU A 78 6.91 3.66 -6.75
N LEU A 79 6.46 3.10 -5.62
CA LEU A 79 5.49 3.76 -4.77
C LEU A 79 6.03 5.08 -4.21
N ILE A 80 7.26 5.07 -3.68
CA ILE A 80 7.92 6.23 -3.09
C ILE A 80 8.14 7.32 -4.15
N GLU A 81 8.56 6.97 -5.35
CA GLU A 81 8.72 7.91 -6.49
C GLU A 81 7.42 8.63 -6.84
N HIS A 82 6.26 8.01 -6.60
CA HIS A 82 4.96 8.62 -6.85
C HIS A 82 4.43 9.40 -5.64
N VAL A 83 4.77 8.96 -4.42
CA VAL A 83 4.35 9.58 -3.16
C VAL A 83 5.15 10.86 -2.88
N ASP A 84 6.47 10.85 -3.06
CA ASP A 84 7.36 11.96 -2.74
C ASP A 84 6.98 13.29 -3.45
N PRO A 85 6.58 13.31 -4.74
CA PRO A 85 6.10 14.53 -5.39
C PRO A 85 4.61 14.82 -5.15
N SER A 86 3.87 13.90 -4.53
CA SER A 86 2.42 14.03 -4.31
C SER A 86 2.13 14.91 -3.09
N ARG A 87 0.97 15.56 -3.06
CA ARG A 87 0.52 16.28 -1.85
C ARG A 87 0.05 15.35 -0.72
N PHE A 88 -0.20 14.08 -1.03
CA PHE A 88 -0.68 13.06 -0.11
C PHE A 88 0.49 12.30 0.52
N HIS A 89 0.33 11.88 1.76
CA HIS A 89 1.35 11.11 2.47
C HIS A 89 1.27 9.62 2.08
N LEU A 90 2.33 8.86 2.41
CA LEU A 90 2.39 7.44 2.08
C LEU A 90 1.19 6.64 2.63
N GLY A 91 0.68 7.00 3.82
CA GLY A 91 -0.52 6.37 4.40
C GLY A 91 -1.76 6.50 3.50
N ASP A 92 -2.02 7.70 2.96
CA ASP A 92 -3.12 7.94 2.02
C ASP A 92 -2.98 7.08 0.76
N TRP A 93 -1.74 6.96 0.26
CA TRP A 93 -1.44 6.13 -0.90
C TRP A 93 -1.64 4.65 -0.64
N LEU A 94 -1.25 4.16 0.54
CA LEU A 94 -1.46 2.78 0.97
C LEU A 94 -2.95 2.48 1.17
N GLY A 95 -3.71 3.39 1.78
CA GLY A 95 -5.18 3.28 1.87
C GLY A 95 -5.85 3.26 0.48
N ALA A 96 -5.31 4.02 -0.48
CA ALA A 96 -5.77 3.95 -1.86
C ALA A 96 -5.34 2.65 -2.57
N VAL A 97 -4.19 2.03 -2.21
CA VAL A 97 -3.82 0.69 -2.72
C VAL A 97 -4.85 -0.31 -2.22
N GLU A 98 -5.17 -0.26 -0.93
CA GLU A 98 -6.14 -1.15 -0.31
C GLU A 98 -7.52 -1.06 -0.96
N ALA A 99 -8.04 0.16 -1.12
CA ALA A 99 -9.32 0.40 -1.79
C ALA A 99 -9.35 -0.17 -3.22
N MET A 100 -8.31 0.11 -4.00
CA MET A 100 -8.23 -0.34 -5.38
C MET A 100 -8.05 -1.86 -5.49
N HIS A 101 -7.23 -2.46 -4.63
CA HIS A 101 -7.05 -3.90 -4.56
C HIS A 101 -8.35 -4.61 -4.18
N GLY A 102 -9.10 -4.08 -3.21
CA GLY A 102 -10.43 -4.57 -2.85
C GLY A 102 -11.42 -4.50 -4.02
N TRP A 103 -11.41 -3.39 -4.77
CA TRP A 103 -12.23 -3.23 -5.96
C TRP A 103 -11.85 -4.23 -7.07
N LEU A 104 -10.56 -4.41 -7.36
CA LEU A 104 -10.07 -5.38 -8.35
C LEU A 104 -10.47 -6.82 -8.00
N LYS A 105 -10.25 -7.24 -6.74
CA LYS A 105 -10.68 -8.55 -6.24
C LYS A 105 -12.18 -8.75 -6.38
N LYS A 106 -13.00 -7.75 -6.01
CA LYS A 106 -14.47 -7.79 -6.13
C LYS A 106 -14.93 -7.94 -7.58
N ASN A 107 -14.26 -7.27 -8.51
CA ASN A 107 -14.61 -7.26 -9.94
C ASN A 107 -13.93 -8.39 -10.74
N LYS A 108 -13.13 -9.25 -10.09
CA LYS A 108 -12.29 -10.28 -10.74
C LYS A 108 -11.41 -9.71 -11.84
N ASP A 109 -10.91 -8.49 -11.63
CA ASP A 109 -10.03 -7.80 -12.55
C ASP A 109 -8.60 -7.78 -12.00
N SER A 110 -7.62 -7.53 -12.88
CA SER A 110 -6.22 -7.36 -12.51
C SER A 110 -5.62 -6.15 -13.21
N ALA A 111 -4.69 -5.48 -12.54
CA ALA A 111 -4.00 -4.31 -13.06
C ALA A 111 -2.53 -4.37 -12.68
N THR A 112 -1.66 -3.97 -13.61
CA THR A 112 -0.22 -3.79 -13.34
C THR A 112 -0.01 -2.69 -12.31
N PHE A 113 1.10 -2.73 -11.57
CA PHE A 113 1.32 -1.75 -10.51
C PHE A 113 1.46 -0.34 -11.05
N LYS A 114 2.16 -0.23 -12.17
CA LYS A 114 2.24 1.02 -12.92
C LYS A 114 0.87 1.59 -13.29
N ARG A 115 -0.11 0.75 -13.65
CA ARG A 115 -1.48 1.19 -13.97
C ARG A 115 -2.23 1.67 -12.74
N ILE A 116 -2.06 1.00 -11.60
CA ILE A 116 -2.61 1.45 -10.31
C ILE A 116 -2.04 2.81 -9.90
N LEU A 117 -0.72 2.96 -9.95
CA LEU A 117 -0.05 4.21 -9.61
C LEU A 117 -0.47 5.34 -10.55
N GLY A 118 -0.53 5.07 -11.86
CA GLY A 118 -1.00 6.03 -12.85
C GLY A 118 -2.46 6.45 -12.62
N TYR A 119 -3.34 5.51 -12.28
CA TYR A 119 -4.74 5.82 -11.97
C TYR A 119 -4.86 6.76 -10.76
N LYS A 120 -4.05 6.55 -9.72
CA LYS A 120 -4.00 7.41 -8.53
C LYS A 120 -3.47 8.80 -8.84
N GLN A 121 -2.41 8.91 -9.64
CA GLN A 121 -1.94 10.21 -10.12
C GLN A 121 -3.02 10.93 -10.93
N CYS A 122 -3.77 10.21 -11.77
CA CYS A 122 -4.92 10.78 -12.47
C CYS A 122 -6.01 11.26 -11.50
N CYS A 123 -6.30 10.51 -10.43
CA CYS A 123 -7.24 10.93 -9.39
C CYS A 123 -6.78 12.21 -8.68
N GLU A 124 -5.48 12.30 -8.32
CA GLU A 124 -4.87 13.48 -7.73
C GLU A 124 -4.97 14.70 -8.67
N MET A 125 -4.61 14.54 -9.95
CA MET A 125 -4.62 15.61 -10.94
C MET A 125 -6.02 16.07 -11.32
N SER A 126 -6.98 15.12 -11.44
CA SER A 126 -8.34 15.40 -11.88
C SER A 126 -9.11 16.21 -10.85
N LEU A 127 -8.71 16.15 -9.59
CA LEU A 127 -9.37 16.84 -8.50
C LEU A 127 -8.39 17.78 -7.80
N LYS A 128 -8.24 18.96 -8.43
CA LYS A 128 -7.45 20.10 -7.90
C LYS A 128 -7.75 20.44 -6.43
N SER A 129 -8.91 20.03 -5.91
CA SER A 129 -9.43 20.37 -4.58
C SER A 129 -9.66 19.20 -3.62
N VAL A 130 -9.20 17.97 -3.89
CA VAL A 130 -9.34 16.88 -2.90
C VAL A 130 -8.58 17.27 -1.62
N PRO A 131 -9.27 17.32 -0.46
CA PRO A 131 -8.61 17.55 0.82
C PRO A 131 -7.57 16.48 1.10
N GLU A 132 -6.51 16.84 1.82
CA GLU A 132 -5.57 15.86 2.39
C GLU A 132 -6.37 14.80 3.18
N GLY A 133 -5.97 13.52 3.09
CA GLY A 133 -6.71 12.42 3.71
C GLY A 133 -7.85 11.81 2.88
N GLU A 134 -8.27 12.42 1.76
CA GLU A 134 -9.41 11.91 0.96
C GLU A 134 -9.02 11.16 -0.32
N LEU A 135 -7.73 10.83 -0.52
CA LEU A 135 -7.26 10.12 -1.71
C LEU A 135 -7.93 8.74 -1.87
N SER A 136 -8.02 7.94 -0.81
CA SER A 136 -8.65 6.62 -0.87
C SER A 136 -10.12 6.70 -1.28
N LYS A 137 -10.88 7.60 -0.65
CA LYS A 137 -12.29 7.86 -0.97
C LYS A 137 -12.48 8.29 -2.43
N THR A 138 -11.63 9.21 -2.88
CA THR A 138 -11.62 9.68 -4.27
C THR A 138 -11.40 8.53 -5.25
N VAL A 139 -10.43 7.65 -4.97
CA VAL A 139 -10.15 6.48 -5.81
C VAL A 139 -11.36 5.54 -5.85
N VAL A 140 -12.04 5.31 -4.72
CA VAL A 140 -13.29 4.53 -4.70
C VAL A 140 -14.37 5.16 -5.57
N GLU A 141 -14.64 6.45 -5.40
CA GLU A 141 -15.68 7.17 -6.17
C GLU A 141 -15.39 7.13 -7.68
N MET A 142 -14.13 7.29 -8.08
CA MET A 142 -13.71 7.22 -9.47
C MET A 142 -13.84 5.80 -10.03
N LEU A 143 -13.45 4.78 -9.27
CA LEU A 143 -13.57 3.36 -9.67
C LEU A 143 -15.03 2.92 -9.78
N GLU A 144 -15.91 3.41 -8.90
CA GLU A 144 -17.34 3.11 -8.96
C GLU A 144 -18.03 3.82 -10.13
N SER A 145 -17.63 5.06 -10.43
CA SER A 145 -18.25 5.87 -11.49
C SER A 145 -17.75 5.52 -12.89
N HIS A 146 -16.46 5.21 -13.03
CA HIS A 146 -15.79 5.09 -14.33
C HIS A 146 -15.11 3.74 -14.53
N GLY A 147 -14.96 2.94 -13.47
CA GLY A 147 -14.14 1.74 -13.50
C GLY A 147 -12.66 2.06 -13.68
N LEU A 148 -11.90 1.03 -14.07
CA LEU A 148 -10.50 1.14 -14.42
C LEU A 148 -10.37 0.99 -15.94
N GLU A 149 -10.13 2.09 -16.67
CA GLU A 149 -9.98 2.06 -18.13
C GLU A 149 -8.83 1.12 -18.55
N LYS A 150 -9.13 0.21 -19.48
CA LYS A 150 -8.17 -0.75 -20.05
C LYS A 150 -7.39 -0.05 -21.15
N PHE A 151 -6.26 0.55 -20.79
CA PHE A 151 -5.24 0.97 -21.75
C PHE A 151 -4.08 -0.02 -21.75
#